data_AF-A0A6M8W576-F1
#
_entry.id   AF-A0A6M8W576-F1
#
_cell.length_a   1.000
_cell.length_b   1.000
_cell.length_c   1.000
_cell.angle_alpha   90.00
_cell.angle_beta   90.00
_cell.angle_gamma   90.00
#
_symmetry.space_group_name_H-M   'P 1'
#
loop_
_entity.id
_entity.type
_entity.pdbx_description
1 polymer ?
#
loop_
_entity_poly.entity_id
_entity_poly.type
_entity_poly.pdbx_seq_one_letter_code
_entity_poly.pdbx_strand_id
1 'polypeptide(L)'
;MSRRPPVTLWKYVAADLWRLLLLTVAVLVTVIAFAAAVKPLADGKLGPVEAIKFMILAVPPMLAYALPFSAGFAATLAYHRMAQDNELLAAHAGGIPHRSLLAPALATGAALFLTLAALNEYMIPRFLQSMDRLVAQDLTKLMVSSIERGHAVEQNGLMVLADDVLVPNADQLAALRTQGVDDAIELRSVVFVDTDRAGQIKNSLVTSKAEVYVAPAPAADSRDQRVASIIVSEGFGTKEDGTVGWYERLPTIALPIPDAFHDDPKFLTWGELRDLRNHPDRMDFVHTRSTELAYYLARRATTDAMHADFRASGKTTLQTQSGEPFVIRAGGLRWDRAAEVWVVEPLPGTNTIDIEWWRADEQGRHRRRGHHPDARRAGVPPRRDRRAEQRPGTHHRARPPQRPHPGHRR
;
A
#
# COMPACT_ATOMS: atom_id res chain seq x y z
N MET A 1 -47.57 -31.87 -35.01
CA MET A 1 -46.75 -31.59 -36.22
C MET A 1 -45.43 -30.97 -35.77
N SER A 2 -44.32 -31.69 -35.94
CA SER A 2 -42.98 -31.15 -35.66
C SER A 2 -42.67 -30.07 -36.70
N ARG A 3 -42.79 -28.79 -36.30
CA ARG A 3 -42.41 -27.67 -37.15
C ARG A 3 -40.89 -27.67 -37.24
N ARG A 4 -40.33 -27.87 -38.44
CA ARG A 4 -38.89 -27.75 -38.67
C ARG A 4 -38.44 -26.35 -38.26
N PRO A 5 -37.35 -26.19 -37.48
CA PRO A 5 -36.90 -24.88 -37.06
C PRO A 5 -36.52 -24.02 -38.29
N PRO A 6 -36.80 -22.71 -38.29
CA PRO A 6 -36.46 -21.82 -39.40
C PRO A 6 -34.96 -21.46 -39.37
N VAL A 7 -34.11 -22.45 -39.59
CA VAL A 7 -32.65 -22.37 -39.41
C VAL A 7 -32.01 -21.28 -40.26
N THR A 8 -32.50 -21.06 -41.49
CA THR A 8 -31.97 -20.01 -42.38
C THR A 8 -32.19 -18.62 -41.79
N LEU A 9 -33.39 -18.37 -41.26
CA LEU A 9 -33.73 -17.11 -40.61
C LEU A 9 -32.91 -16.93 -39.32
N TRP A 10 -32.74 -18.00 -38.55
CA TRP A 10 -31.90 -17.97 -37.34
C TRP A 10 -30.45 -17.62 -37.63
N LYS A 11 -29.86 -18.19 -38.69
CA LYS A 11 -28.49 -17.86 -39.13
C LYS A 11 -28.39 -16.40 -39.56
N TYR A 12 -29.38 -15.90 -40.31
CA TYR A 12 -29.42 -14.50 -40.73
C TYR A 12 -29.46 -13.55 -39.53
N VAL A 13 -30.41 -13.77 -38.60
CA VAL A 13 -30.54 -12.95 -37.38
C VAL A 13 -29.30 -13.05 -36.50
N ALA A 14 -28.77 -14.27 -36.30
CA ALA A 14 -27.54 -14.47 -35.53
C ALA A 14 -26.35 -13.74 -36.16
N ALA A 15 -26.17 -13.81 -37.48
CA ALA A 15 -25.08 -13.13 -38.16
C ALA A 15 -25.16 -11.60 -37.98
N ASP A 16 -26.35 -11.02 -38.11
CA ASP A 16 -26.53 -9.58 -37.90
C ASP A 16 -26.29 -9.18 -36.43
N LEU A 17 -26.82 -9.97 -35.48
CA LEU A 17 -26.59 -9.78 -34.05
C LEU A 17 -25.10 -9.82 -33.71
N TRP A 18 -24.38 -10.86 -34.13
CA TRP A 18 -22.96 -11.02 -33.84
C TRP A 18 -22.12 -9.94 -34.53
N ARG A 19 -22.46 -9.53 -35.74
CA ARG A 19 -21.79 -8.42 -36.42
C ARG A 19 -21.92 -7.11 -35.63
N LEU A 20 -23.14 -6.74 -35.23
CA LEU A 20 -23.39 -5.53 -34.43
C LEU A 20 -22.78 -5.61 -33.04
N LEU A 21 -22.84 -6.78 -32.41
CA LEU A 21 -22.25 -7.03 -31.10
C LEU A 21 -20.73 -6.86 -31.16
N LEU A 22 -20.04 -7.55 -32.07
CA LEU A 22 -18.58 -7.49 -32.16
C LEU A 22 -18.09 -6.09 -32.51
N LEU A 23 -18.79 -5.39 -33.42
CA LEU A 23 -18.46 -4.01 -33.76
C LEU A 23 -18.58 -3.07 -32.55
N THR A 24 -19.69 -3.17 -31.81
CA THR A 24 -19.92 -2.31 -30.64
C THR A 24 -18.99 -2.64 -29.49
N VAL A 25 -18.70 -3.93 -29.26
CA VAL A 25 -17.69 -4.37 -28.29
C VAL A 25 -16.33 -3.80 -28.66
N ALA A 26 -15.91 -3.91 -29.92
CA ALA A 26 -14.61 -3.42 -30.37
C ALA A 26 -14.47 -1.91 -30.11
N VAL A 27 -15.50 -1.12 -30.43
CA VAL A 27 -15.50 0.33 -30.17
C VAL A 27 -15.41 0.62 -28.68
N LEU A 28 -16.29 0.03 -27.87
CA LEU A 28 -16.34 0.30 -26.42
C LEU A 28 -15.07 -0.14 -25.71
N VAL A 29 -14.59 -1.35 -25.98
CA VAL A 29 -13.35 -1.86 -25.38
C VAL A 29 -12.18 -0.96 -25.73
N THR A 30 -12.07 -0.50 -26.99
CA THR A 30 -10.99 0.41 -27.40
C THR A 30 -11.05 1.74 -26.63
N VAL A 31 -12.24 2.36 -26.56
CA VAL A 31 -12.42 3.64 -25.86
C VAL A 31 -12.12 3.51 -24.37
N ILE A 32 -12.64 2.45 -23.73
CA ILE A 32 -12.47 2.24 -22.29
C ILE A 32 -11.02 1.87 -21.96
N ALA A 33 -10.38 1.00 -22.76
CA ALA A 33 -8.97 0.64 -22.57
C ALA A 33 -8.05 1.86 -22.73
N PHE A 34 -8.34 2.72 -23.71
CA PHE A 34 -7.63 3.99 -23.87
C PHE A 34 -7.82 4.87 -22.63
N ALA A 35 -9.07 5.07 -22.19
CA ALA A 35 -9.38 5.88 -20.99
C ALA A 35 -8.67 5.34 -19.73
N ALA A 36 -8.57 4.03 -19.58
CA ALA A 36 -7.85 3.40 -18.47
C ALA A 36 -6.33 3.67 -18.50
N ALA A 37 -5.74 3.81 -19.69
CA ALA A 37 -4.31 4.09 -19.87
C ALA A 37 -3.97 5.58 -19.67
N VAL A 38 -4.94 6.51 -19.81
CA VAL A 38 -4.70 7.95 -19.69
C VAL A 38 -4.09 8.33 -18.34
N LYS A 39 -4.64 7.85 -17.23
CA LYS A 39 -4.16 8.23 -15.89
C LYS A 39 -2.72 7.75 -15.62
N PRO A 40 -2.37 6.46 -15.79
CA PRO A 40 -0.99 6.01 -15.64
C PRO A 40 -0.02 6.73 -16.58
N LEU A 41 -0.45 7.06 -17.80
CA LEU A 41 0.39 7.80 -18.76
C LEU A 41 0.62 9.26 -18.32
N ALA A 42 -0.43 9.93 -17.83
CA ALA A 42 -0.37 11.30 -17.32
C ALA A 42 0.46 11.41 -16.03
N ASP A 43 0.41 10.39 -15.16
CA ASP A 43 1.23 10.30 -13.95
C ASP A 43 2.71 9.99 -14.26
N GLY A 44 3.08 9.83 -15.54
CA GLY A 44 4.43 9.45 -15.95
C GLY A 44 4.79 8.00 -15.59
N LYS A 45 3.78 7.16 -15.32
CA LYS A 45 3.96 5.79 -14.85
C LYS A 45 4.21 4.76 -15.94
N LEU A 46 3.82 5.07 -17.16
CA LEU A 46 4.00 4.20 -18.32
C LEU A 46 4.64 4.99 -19.46
N GLY A 47 5.61 4.38 -20.15
CA GLY A 47 6.06 4.88 -21.44
C GLY A 47 5.03 4.58 -22.55
N PRO A 48 5.23 5.11 -23.78
CA PRO A 48 4.28 4.91 -24.89
C PRO A 48 4.09 3.44 -25.29
N VAL A 49 5.14 2.63 -25.22
CA VAL A 49 5.08 1.20 -25.56
C VAL A 49 4.39 0.40 -24.44
N GLU A 50 4.69 0.75 -23.19
CA GLU A 50 4.09 0.19 -21.99
C GLU A 50 2.60 0.51 -21.93
N ALA A 51 2.18 1.70 -22.38
CA ALA A 51 0.78 2.09 -22.47
C ALA A 51 0.00 1.18 -23.44
N ILE A 52 0.57 0.83 -24.60
CA ILE A 52 -0.08 -0.10 -25.53
C ILE A 52 -0.20 -1.50 -24.91
N LYS A 53 0.86 -1.99 -24.25
CA LYS A 53 0.81 -3.28 -23.53
C LYS A 53 -0.24 -3.27 -22.44
N PHE A 54 -0.33 -2.18 -21.67
CA PHE A 54 -1.34 -1.97 -20.64
C PHE A 54 -2.75 -1.98 -21.23
N MET A 55 -2.98 -1.29 -22.37
CA MET A 55 -4.27 -1.31 -23.06
C MET A 55 -4.67 -2.71 -23.50
N ILE A 56 -3.74 -3.50 -24.06
CA ILE A 56 -4.00 -4.90 -24.45
C ILE A 56 -4.35 -5.75 -23.22
N LEU A 57 -3.64 -5.56 -22.11
CA LEU A 57 -3.94 -6.25 -20.85
C LEU A 57 -5.26 -5.80 -20.22
N ALA A 58 -5.70 -4.56 -20.48
CA ALA A 58 -6.97 -4.05 -20.01
C ALA A 58 -8.17 -4.59 -20.81
N VAL A 59 -7.96 -5.16 -22.01
CA VAL A 59 -9.05 -5.67 -22.86
C VAL A 59 -9.95 -6.69 -22.13
N PRO A 60 -9.44 -7.74 -21.45
CA PRO A 60 -10.31 -8.72 -20.79
C PRO A 60 -11.14 -8.13 -19.63
N PRO A 61 -10.58 -7.31 -18.72
CA PRO A 61 -11.40 -6.57 -17.76
C PRO A 61 -12.47 -5.69 -18.41
N MET A 62 -12.14 -4.99 -19.50
CA MET A 62 -13.10 -4.09 -20.17
C MET A 62 -14.20 -4.83 -20.92
N LEU A 63 -13.92 -6.03 -21.43
CA LEU A 63 -14.92 -6.90 -22.04
C LEU A 63 -16.07 -7.23 -21.08
N ALA A 64 -15.78 -7.39 -19.79
CA ALA A 64 -16.81 -7.67 -18.79
C ALA A 64 -17.85 -6.56 -18.67
N TYR A 65 -17.43 -5.30 -18.85
CA TYR A 65 -18.31 -4.14 -18.84
C TYR A 65 -18.95 -3.88 -20.20
N ALA A 66 -18.21 -4.12 -21.30
CA ALA A 66 -18.67 -3.82 -22.65
C ALA A 66 -19.69 -4.85 -23.18
N LEU A 67 -19.49 -6.14 -22.92
CA LEU A 67 -20.32 -7.22 -23.49
C LEU A 67 -21.82 -7.09 -23.18
N PRO A 68 -22.26 -6.80 -21.93
CA PRO A 68 -23.70 -6.67 -21.63
C PRO A 68 -24.35 -5.51 -22.36
N PHE A 69 -23.66 -4.36 -22.43
CA PHE A 69 -24.15 -3.17 -23.13
C PHE A 69 -24.24 -3.44 -24.63
N SER A 70 -23.16 -3.96 -25.22
CA SER A 70 -23.10 -4.29 -26.64
C SER A 70 -24.15 -5.32 -27.05
N ALA A 71 -24.42 -6.31 -26.20
CA ALA A 71 -25.45 -7.31 -26.46
C ALA A 71 -26.85 -6.70 -26.51
N GLY A 72 -27.18 -5.84 -25.53
CA GLY A 72 -28.47 -5.12 -25.51
C GLY A 72 -28.63 -4.17 -26.70
N PHE A 73 -27.57 -3.43 -27.04
CA PHE A 73 -27.57 -2.54 -28.19
C PHE A 73 -27.71 -3.31 -29.52
N ALA A 74 -26.92 -4.36 -29.72
CA ALA A 74 -26.96 -5.19 -30.93
C ALA A 74 -28.31 -5.87 -31.11
N ALA A 75 -28.90 -6.41 -30.02
CA ALA A 75 -30.24 -6.98 -30.05
C ALA A 75 -31.28 -5.94 -30.44
N THR A 76 -31.26 -4.78 -29.78
CA THR A 76 -32.21 -3.70 -30.06
C THR A 76 -32.13 -3.26 -31.52
N LEU A 77 -30.92 -3.01 -32.04
CA LEU A 77 -30.72 -2.51 -33.39
C LEU A 77 -31.06 -3.55 -34.46
N ALA A 78 -30.66 -4.82 -34.26
CA ALA A 78 -30.98 -5.90 -35.20
C ALA A 78 -32.51 -6.09 -35.32
N TYR A 79 -33.20 -6.23 -34.20
CA TYR A 79 -34.65 -6.41 -34.22
C TYR A 79 -35.41 -5.15 -34.65
N HIS A 80 -34.88 -3.97 -34.35
CA HIS A 80 -35.44 -2.72 -34.86
C HIS A 80 -35.37 -2.64 -36.39
N ARG A 81 -34.21 -2.98 -36.97
CA ARG A 81 -34.01 -3.00 -38.43
C ARG A 81 -34.95 -3.97 -39.12
N MET A 82 -35.04 -5.20 -38.60
CA MET A 82 -35.97 -6.19 -39.14
C MET A 82 -37.45 -5.78 -38.99
N ALA A 83 -37.79 -4.99 -37.96
CA ALA A 83 -39.14 -4.45 -37.80
C ALA A 83 -39.42 -3.33 -38.79
N GLN A 84 -38.47 -2.43 -39.02
CA GLN A 84 -38.56 -1.36 -40.02
C GLN A 84 -38.69 -1.90 -41.45
N ASP A 85 -37.93 -2.95 -41.77
CA ASP A 85 -37.95 -3.60 -43.08
C ASP A 85 -39.15 -4.56 -43.26
N ASN A 86 -40.10 -4.57 -42.30
CA ASN A 86 -41.26 -5.47 -42.26
C ASN A 86 -40.92 -6.98 -42.31
N GLU A 87 -39.67 -7.38 -42.04
CA GLU A 87 -39.24 -8.77 -42.04
C GLU A 87 -39.90 -9.57 -40.90
N LEU A 88 -40.12 -8.94 -39.72
CA LEU A 88 -40.84 -9.59 -38.61
C LEU A 88 -42.30 -9.89 -38.99
N LEU A 89 -42.96 -8.94 -39.67
CA LEU A 89 -44.36 -9.09 -40.10
C LEU A 89 -44.46 -10.18 -41.18
N ALA A 90 -43.54 -10.17 -42.15
CA ALA A 90 -43.46 -11.19 -43.20
C ALA A 90 -43.20 -12.59 -42.62
N ALA A 91 -42.28 -12.73 -41.66
CA ALA A 91 -42.01 -13.99 -40.97
C ALA A 91 -43.25 -14.50 -40.20
N HIS A 92 -43.97 -13.59 -39.54
CA HIS A 92 -45.20 -13.93 -38.82
C HIS A 92 -46.33 -14.37 -39.76
N ALA A 93 -46.54 -13.65 -40.87
CA ALA A 93 -47.48 -14.04 -41.93
C ALA A 93 -47.12 -15.38 -42.56
N GLY A 94 -45.83 -15.72 -42.63
CA GLY A 94 -45.31 -17.03 -43.03
C GLY A 94 -45.47 -18.14 -41.99
N GLY A 95 -46.12 -17.88 -40.85
CA GLY A 95 -46.42 -18.87 -39.81
C GLY A 95 -45.32 -19.08 -38.76
N ILE A 96 -44.27 -18.24 -38.74
CA ILE A 96 -43.19 -18.28 -37.74
C ILE A 96 -43.63 -17.46 -36.51
N PRO A 97 -43.72 -18.07 -35.31
CA PRO A 97 -44.10 -17.34 -34.12
C PRO A 97 -42.96 -16.42 -33.64
N HIS A 98 -43.30 -15.25 -33.07
CA HIS A 98 -42.30 -14.30 -32.53
C HIS A 98 -41.32 -14.93 -31.53
N ARG A 99 -41.77 -15.89 -30.72
CA ARG A 99 -40.90 -16.63 -29.79
C ARG A 99 -39.78 -17.37 -30.49
N SER A 100 -40.02 -17.89 -31.70
CA SER A 100 -39.00 -18.56 -32.51
C SER A 100 -37.98 -17.57 -33.07
N LEU A 101 -38.37 -16.31 -33.34
CA LEU A 101 -37.47 -15.25 -33.79
C LEU A 101 -36.53 -14.76 -32.67
N LEU A 102 -36.89 -14.96 -31.40
CA LEU A 102 -36.07 -14.62 -30.23
C LEU A 102 -35.01 -15.69 -29.90
N ALA A 103 -35.14 -16.91 -30.44
CA ALA A 103 -34.22 -18.00 -30.14
C ALA A 103 -32.74 -17.69 -30.42
N PRO A 104 -32.36 -17.01 -31.53
CA PRO A 104 -30.97 -16.61 -31.77
C PRO A 104 -30.44 -15.65 -30.71
N ALA A 105 -31.25 -14.67 -30.26
CA ALA A 105 -30.84 -13.72 -29.22
C ALA A 105 -30.69 -14.40 -27.85
N LEU A 106 -31.59 -15.33 -27.51
CA LEU A 106 -31.47 -16.13 -26.29
C LEU A 106 -30.22 -17.01 -26.30
N ALA A 107 -29.92 -17.66 -27.44
CA ALA A 107 -28.72 -18.46 -27.60
C ALA A 107 -27.45 -17.61 -27.48
N THR A 108 -27.42 -16.41 -28.10
CA THR A 108 -26.33 -15.45 -27.93
C THR A 108 -26.20 -15.01 -26.48
N GLY A 109 -27.30 -14.68 -25.80
CA GLY A 109 -27.30 -14.33 -24.37
C GLY A 109 -26.72 -15.43 -23.48
N ALA A 110 -27.09 -16.69 -23.73
CA ALA A 110 -26.52 -17.84 -23.01
C ALA A 110 -25.01 -18.01 -23.30
N ALA A 111 -24.59 -17.84 -24.55
CA ALA A 111 -23.17 -17.90 -24.93
C ALA A 111 -22.36 -16.79 -24.24
N LEU A 112 -22.89 -15.57 -24.19
CA LEU A 112 -22.27 -14.44 -23.50
C LEU A 112 -22.22 -14.63 -21.99
N PHE A 113 -23.27 -15.19 -21.39
CA PHE A 113 -23.29 -15.54 -19.98
C PHE A 113 -22.15 -16.50 -19.63
N LEU A 114 -22.00 -17.59 -20.39
CA LEU A 114 -20.90 -18.55 -20.19
C LEU A 114 -19.53 -17.91 -20.41
N THR A 115 -19.42 -17.07 -21.44
CA THR A 115 -18.18 -16.34 -21.74
C THR A 115 -17.80 -15.41 -20.59
N LEU A 116 -18.75 -14.63 -20.08
CA LEU A 116 -18.53 -13.68 -19.00
C LEU A 116 -18.22 -14.39 -17.68
N ALA A 117 -18.89 -15.50 -17.39
CA ALA A 117 -18.58 -16.33 -16.23
C ALA A 117 -17.14 -16.86 -16.30
N ALA A 118 -16.71 -17.35 -17.45
CA ALA A 118 -15.32 -17.80 -17.64
C ALA A 118 -14.31 -16.64 -17.58
N LEU A 119 -14.66 -15.47 -18.12
CA LEU A 119 -13.81 -14.29 -18.10
C LEU A 119 -13.57 -13.82 -16.67
N ASN A 120 -14.64 -13.69 -15.88
CA ASN A 120 -14.59 -13.27 -14.48
C ASN A 120 -13.81 -14.26 -13.61
N GLU A 121 -13.97 -15.57 -13.81
CA GLU A 121 -13.33 -16.57 -12.95
C GLU A 121 -11.84 -16.78 -13.28
N TYR A 122 -11.43 -16.66 -14.55
CA TYR A 122 -10.09 -17.12 -14.95
C TYR A 122 -9.21 -16.05 -15.60
N MET A 123 -9.80 -15.12 -16.34
CA MET A 123 -9.06 -14.17 -17.17
C MET A 123 -8.84 -12.87 -16.43
N ILE A 124 -9.92 -12.23 -15.94
CA ILE A 124 -9.83 -10.90 -15.32
C ILE A 124 -8.84 -10.86 -14.16
N PRO A 125 -8.87 -11.77 -13.18
CA PRO A 125 -7.92 -11.73 -12.05
C PRO A 125 -6.46 -11.81 -12.52
N ARG A 126 -6.16 -12.73 -13.45
CA ARG A 126 -4.79 -12.91 -13.99
C ARG A 126 -4.29 -11.70 -14.78
N PHE A 127 -5.18 -11.09 -15.57
CA PHE A 127 -4.83 -9.91 -16.36
C PHE A 127 -4.66 -8.68 -15.48
N LEU A 128 -5.51 -8.49 -14.46
CA LEU A 128 -5.34 -7.42 -13.48
C LEU A 128 -4.04 -7.58 -12.68
N GLN A 129 -3.69 -8.80 -12.23
CA GLN A 129 -2.40 -9.10 -11.61
C GLN A 129 -1.22 -8.77 -12.53
N SER A 130 -1.35 -9.08 -13.82
CA SER A 130 -0.30 -8.78 -14.80
C SER A 130 -0.16 -7.26 -15.05
N MET A 131 -1.28 -6.52 -15.03
CA MET A 131 -1.28 -5.06 -15.09
C MET A 131 -0.65 -4.46 -13.84
N ASP A 132 -0.95 -4.99 -12.66
CA ASP A 132 -0.34 -4.54 -11.42
C ASP A 132 1.16 -4.80 -11.43
N ARG A 133 1.60 -5.99 -11.87
CA ARG A 133 3.02 -6.26 -12.07
C ARG A 133 3.67 -5.27 -13.04
N LEU A 134 3.02 -4.91 -14.15
CA LEU A 134 3.58 -3.87 -15.04
C LEU A 134 3.70 -2.50 -14.37
N VAL A 135 2.77 -2.13 -13.49
CA VAL A 135 2.81 -0.84 -12.77
C VAL A 135 3.76 -0.88 -11.57
N ALA A 136 3.80 -1.99 -10.84
CA ALA A 136 4.53 -2.21 -9.60
C ALA A 136 5.98 -2.66 -9.83
N GLN A 137 6.27 -3.47 -10.86
CA GLN A 137 7.65 -3.76 -11.28
C GLN A 137 8.37 -2.52 -11.81
N ASP A 138 7.61 -1.48 -12.16
CA ASP A 138 8.17 -0.23 -12.58
C ASP A 138 8.27 0.78 -11.44
N LEU A 139 8.01 0.47 -10.15
CA LEU A 139 8.24 1.43 -9.05
C LEU A 139 9.66 2.01 -9.11
N THR A 140 10.65 1.15 -9.31
CA THR A 140 12.04 1.52 -9.55
C THR A 140 12.18 2.47 -10.74
N LYS A 141 11.50 2.19 -11.87
CA LYS A 141 11.47 3.07 -13.04
C LYS A 141 10.67 4.36 -12.82
N LEU A 142 9.65 4.34 -11.97
CA LEU A 142 8.89 5.51 -11.54
C LEU A 142 9.80 6.42 -10.75
N MET A 143 10.54 5.86 -9.79
CA MET A 143 11.55 6.58 -9.02
C MET A 143 12.63 7.13 -9.94
N VAL A 144 13.20 6.30 -10.83
CA VAL A 144 14.20 6.73 -11.82
C VAL A 144 13.67 7.88 -12.66
N SER A 145 12.52 7.72 -13.29
CA SER A 145 11.96 8.73 -14.19
C SER A 145 11.52 10.00 -13.46
N SER A 146 11.07 9.91 -12.21
CA SER A 146 10.73 11.08 -11.38
C SER A 146 12.00 11.85 -11.00
N ILE A 147 13.04 11.13 -10.58
CA ILE A 147 14.35 11.69 -10.21
C ILE A 147 15.02 12.34 -11.42
N GLU A 148 15.03 11.67 -12.58
CA GLU A 148 15.55 12.23 -13.85
C GLU A 148 14.80 13.50 -14.28
N ARG A 149 13.51 13.63 -13.93
CA ARG A 149 12.70 14.84 -14.16
C ARG A 149 12.90 15.90 -13.06
N GLY A 150 13.69 15.64 -12.03
CA GLY A 150 13.91 16.53 -10.88
C GLY A 150 12.70 16.63 -9.94
N HIS A 151 11.80 15.64 -9.96
CA HIS A 151 10.59 15.61 -9.13
C HIS A 151 10.77 14.67 -7.94
N ALA A 152 10.34 15.11 -6.76
CA ALA A 152 10.31 14.27 -5.57
C ALA A 152 9.25 13.15 -5.70
N VAL A 153 9.57 11.97 -5.18
CA VAL A 153 8.66 10.83 -5.08
C VAL A 153 7.98 10.88 -3.72
N GLU A 154 6.66 10.93 -3.67
CA GLU A 154 5.88 10.97 -2.42
C GLU A 154 5.07 9.68 -2.23
N GLN A 155 5.24 9.02 -1.09
CA GLN A 155 4.48 7.82 -0.72
C GLN A 155 4.24 7.77 0.79
N ASN A 156 2.98 7.64 1.23
CA ASN A 156 2.59 7.52 2.64
C ASN A 156 3.15 8.63 3.57
N GLY A 157 3.30 9.86 3.07
CA GLY A 157 3.87 10.98 3.83
C GLY A 157 5.40 11.04 3.83
N LEU A 158 6.07 10.04 3.27
CA LEU A 158 7.50 10.05 3.00
C LEU A 158 7.74 10.62 1.60
N MET A 159 8.49 11.71 1.53
CA MET A 159 8.98 12.32 0.30
C MET A 159 10.46 11.99 0.12
N VAL A 160 10.82 11.49 -1.05
CA VAL A 160 12.18 11.11 -1.44
C VAL A 160 12.59 11.94 -2.64
N LEU A 161 13.63 12.73 -2.50
CA LEU A 161 14.27 13.47 -3.60
C LEU A 161 15.70 12.96 -3.76
N ALA A 162 16.19 12.81 -4.98
CA ALA A 162 17.57 12.48 -5.27
C ALA A 162 18.04 13.31 -6.48
N ASP A 163 19.35 13.54 -6.60
CA ASP A 163 19.91 14.26 -7.74
C ASP A 163 20.21 13.30 -8.91
N ASP A 164 20.55 12.05 -8.61
CA ASP A 164 20.96 11.06 -9.60
C ASP A 164 20.57 9.64 -9.16
N VAL A 165 20.42 8.75 -10.13
CA VAL A 165 19.99 7.37 -9.95
C VAL A 165 20.80 6.42 -10.83
N LEU A 166 21.35 5.39 -10.21
CA LEU A 166 22.10 4.33 -10.88
C LEU A 166 21.25 3.06 -10.90
N VAL A 167 20.96 2.61 -12.12
CA VAL A 167 20.27 1.34 -12.37
C VAL A 167 21.32 0.25 -12.64
N PRO A 168 21.26 -0.90 -11.95
CA PRO A 168 22.17 -2.02 -12.19
C PRO A 168 22.07 -2.55 -13.62
N ASN A 169 23.21 -2.97 -14.18
CA ASN A 169 23.25 -3.60 -15.50
C ASN A 169 22.55 -4.96 -15.48
N ALA A 170 22.17 -5.50 -16.65
CA ALA A 170 21.43 -6.76 -16.77
C ALA A 170 22.09 -7.94 -16.03
N ASP A 171 23.42 -8.04 -16.06
CA ASP A 171 24.17 -9.09 -15.36
C ASP A 171 24.14 -8.91 -13.83
N GLN A 172 24.23 -7.67 -13.35
CA GLN A 172 24.14 -7.35 -11.93
C GLN A 172 22.73 -7.64 -11.40
N LEU A 173 21.71 -7.29 -12.17
CA LEU A 173 20.32 -7.58 -11.84
C LEU A 173 20.03 -9.09 -11.86
N ALA A 174 20.61 -9.83 -12.80
CA ALA A 174 20.51 -11.29 -12.83
C ALA A 174 21.14 -11.92 -11.57
N ALA A 175 22.30 -11.42 -11.12
CA ALA A 175 22.92 -11.85 -9.87
C ALA A 175 22.04 -11.53 -8.65
N LEU A 176 21.46 -10.34 -8.57
CA LEU A 176 20.53 -9.95 -7.49
C LEU A 176 19.27 -10.84 -7.46
N ARG A 177 18.73 -11.22 -8.62
CA ARG A 177 17.59 -12.14 -8.70
C ARG A 177 17.89 -13.53 -8.16
N THR A 178 19.13 -14.02 -8.29
CA THR A 178 19.52 -15.28 -7.64
C THR A 178 19.52 -15.20 -6.11
N GLN A 179 19.59 -13.99 -5.55
CA GLN A 179 19.53 -13.72 -4.12
C GLN A 179 18.10 -13.37 -3.63
N GLY A 180 17.09 -13.49 -4.50
CA GLY A 180 15.70 -13.18 -4.17
C GLY A 180 15.35 -11.70 -4.24
N VAL A 181 16.18 -10.87 -4.88
CA VAL A 181 15.89 -9.45 -5.12
C VAL A 181 15.33 -9.30 -6.52
N ASP A 182 14.08 -8.82 -6.63
CA ASP A 182 13.39 -8.65 -7.91
C ASP A 182 13.98 -7.47 -8.71
N ASP A 183 14.30 -6.39 -8.00
CA ASP A 183 14.83 -5.15 -8.57
C ASP A 183 15.66 -4.33 -7.57
N ALA A 184 16.56 -3.47 -8.06
CA ALA A 184 17.37 -2.60 -7.22
C ALA A 184 17.80 -1.30 -7.91
N ILE A 185 17.94 -0.21 -7.14
CA ILE A 185 18.55 1.06 -7.58
C ILE A 185 19.41 1.67 -6.49
N GLU A 186 20.44 2.41 -6.92
CA GLU A 186 21.21 3.31 -6.06
C GLU A 186 20.81 4.76 -6.33
N LEU A 187 20.41 5.47 -5.29
CA LEU A 187 20.08 6.89 -5.31
C LEU A 187 21.24 7.70 -4.74
N ARG A 188 21.54 8.85 -5.36
CA ARG A 188 22.63 9.76 -4.92
C ARG A 188 22.09 11.12 -4.51
N SER A 189 22.74 11.71 -3.50
CA SER A 189 22.35 12.99 -2.89
C SER A 189 20.86 13.02 -2.52
N VAL A 190 20.48 12.09 -1.65
CA VAL A 190 19.08 11.82 -1.35
C VAL A 190 18.63 12.64 -0.15
N VAL A 191 17.45 13.24 -0.26
CA VAL A 191 16.74 13.89 0.83
C VAL A 191 15.44 13.13 1.09
N PHE A 192 15.30 12.63 2.31
CA PHE A 192 14.07 12.05 2.84
C PHE A 192 13.38 13.07 3.74
N VAL A 193 12.08 13.26 3.55
CA VAL A 193 11.24 14.12 4.38
C VAL A 193 9.99 13.33 4.77
N ASP A 194 9.79 13.12 6.07
CA ASP A 194 8.59 12.49 6.62
C ASP A 194 7.65 13.58 7.12
N THR A 195 6.39 13.53 6.70
CA THR A 195 5.40 14.58 6.89
C THR A 195 4.16 14.06 7.60
N ASP A 196 3.60 14.84 8.53
CA ASP A 196 2.34 14.51 9.18
C ASP A 196 1.11 14.75 8.27
N ARG A 197 -0.09 14.37 8.75
CA ARG A 197 -1.35 14.58 8.01
C ARG A 197 -1.69 16.06 7.77
N ALA A 198 -1.05 16.99 8.47
CA ALA A 198 -1.24 18.43 8.34
C ALA A 198 -0.17 19.08 7.42
N GLY A 199 0.70 18.29 6.80
CA GLY A 199 1.76 18.79 5.91
C GLY A 199 2.99 19.33 6.66
N GLN A 200 3.12 19.08 7.97
CA GLN A 200 4.27 19.51 8.75
C GLN A 200 5.36 18.45 8.74
N ILE A 201 6.62 18.88 8.55
CA ILE A 201 7.78 18.00 8.53
C ILE A 201 8.02 17.45 9.94
N LYS A 202 7.95 16.12 10.07
CA LYS A 202 8.30 15.39 11.30
C LYS A 202 9.78 15.05 11.35
N ASN A 203 10.27 14.41 10.29
CA ASN A 203 11.66 13.98 10.20
C ASN A 203 12.25 14.43 8.86
N SER A 204 13.53 14.76 8.86
CA SER A 204 14.27 15.00 7.61
C SER A 204 15.62 14.32 7.68
N LEU A 205 16.10 13.82 6.55
CA LEU A 205 17.38 13.14 6.45
C LEU A 205 17.99 13.43 5.10
N VAL A 206 19.26 13.80 5.10
CA VAL A 206 20.08 14.01 3.91
C VAL A 206 21.18 12.98 3.91
N THR A 207 21.35 12.27 2.79
CA THR A 207 22.38 11.23 2.63
C THR A 207 23.06 11.34 1.27
N SER A 208 24.34 10.97 1.22
CA SER A 208 25.09 10.86 -0.03
C SER A 208 24.60 9.69 -0.90
N LYS A 209 24.15 8.60 -0.27
CA LYS A 209 23.82 7.34 -0.94
C LYS A 209 22.69 6.59 -0.21
N ALA A 210 21.66 6.20 -0.96
CA ALA A 210 20.64 5.27 -0.52
C ALA A 210 20.47 4.13 -1.53
N GLU A 211 20.38 2.90 -1.06
CA GLU A 211 20.11 1.72 -1.90
C GLU A 211 18.67 1.28 -1.68
N VAL A 212 17.93 1.07 -2.76
CA VAL A 212 16.55 0.58 -2.73
C VAL A 212 16.55 -0.81 -3.33
N TYR A 213 16.07 -1.80 -2.56
CA TYR A 213 15.90 -3.18 -2.99
C TYR A 213 14.42 -3.55 -2.97
N VAL A 214 13.91 -4.08 -4.07
CA VAL A 214 12.56 -4.63 -4.13
C VAL A 214 12.67 -6.14 -4.03
N ALA A 215 12.06 -6.72 -3.00
CA ALA A 215 12.05 -8.16 -2.77
C ALA A 215 10.65 -8.60 -2.29
N PRO A 216 10.27 -9.87 -2.49
CA PRO A 216 9.11 -10.44 -1.81
C PRO A 216 9.29 -10.34 -0.29
N ALA A 217 8.20 -10.14 0.44
CA ALA A 217 8.20 -10.08 1.89
C ALA A 217 8.81 -11.36 2.47
N PRO A 218 9.60 -11.26 3.55
CA PRO A 218 10.20 -12.43 4.18
C PRO A 218 9.11 -13.41 4.63
N ALA A 219 9.33 -14.71 4.38
CA ALA A 219 8.37 -15.81 4.55
C ALA A 219 7.74 -15.97 5.96
N ALA A 220 8.15 -15.18 6.94
CA ALA A 220 7.47 -15.06 8.23
C ALA A 220 6.07 -14.43 8.08
N ASP A 221 5.90 -13.55 7.09
CA ASP A 221 4.60 -13.14 6.58
C ASP A 221 4.26 -14.05 5.40
N SER A 222 3.19 -14.83 5.51
CA SER A 222 2.69 -15.75 4.48
C SER A 222 2.06 -15.02 3.28
N ARG A 223 2.70 -13.95 2.79
CA ARG A 223 2.16 -13.00 1.82
C ARG A 223 3.09 -12.88 0.62
N ASP A 224 2.51 -12.91 -0.58
CA ASP A 224 3.19 -12.58 -1.85
C ASP A 224 3.36 -11.05 -2.01
N GLN A 225 3.47 -10.32 -0.88
CA GLN A 225 3.55 -8.86 -0.84
C GLN A 225 4.99 -8.44 -1.12
N ARG A 226 5.21 -7.50 -2.04
CA ARG A 226 6.55 -6.95 -2.27
C ARG A 226 6.85 -5.84 -1.27
N VAL A 227 8.09 -5.80 -0.81
CA VAL A 227 8.58 -4.77 0.08
C VAL A 227 9.74 -4.06 -0.59
N ALA A 228 9.64 -2.73 -0.71
CA ALA A 228 10.77 -1.89 -1.05
C ALA A 228 11.56 -1.60 0.24
N SER A 229 12.76 -2.14 0.32
CA SER A 229 13.69 -1.94 1.43
C SER A 229 14.68 -0.85 1.06
N ILE A 230 14.63 0.27 1.77
CA ILE A 230 15.57 1.39 1.60
C ILE A 230 16.64 1.26 2.67
N ILE A 231 17.89 1.08 2.24
CA ILE A 231 19.08 1.02 3.07
C ILE A 231 19.82 2.34 2.92
N VAL A 232 19.95 3.06 4.03
CA VAL A 232 20.72 4.31 4.07
C VAL A 232 22.02 4.06 4.81
N SER A 233 23.13 4.27 4.11
CA SER A 233 24.47 3.98 4.63
C SER A 233 24.90 5.00 5.66
N GLU A 234 24.77 6.29 5.37
CA GLU A 234 25.15 7.38 6.28
C GLU A 234 24.33 8.62 5.99
N GLY A 235 24.07 9.48 6.97
CA GLY A 235 23.34 10.72 6.69
C GLY A 235 23.23 11.67 7.86
N PHE A 236 22.81 12.89 7.57
CA PHE A 236 22.54 13.95 8.53
C PHE A 236 21.05 14.25 8.56
N GLY A 237 20.43 14.24 9.74
CA GLY A 237 18.98 14.38 9.81
C GLY A 237 18.47 14.97 11.11
N THR A 238 17.22 15.43 11.04
CA THR A 238 16.44 15.97 12.14
C THR A 238 15.31 15.01 12.50
N LYS A 239 15.15 14.72 13.79
CA LYS A 239 14.05 13.91 14.34
C LYS A 239 12.86 14.77 14.76
N GLU A 240 11.72 14.12 14.97
CA GLU A 240 10.47 14.71 15.47
C GLU A 240 10.62 15.45 16.81
N ASP A 241 11.59 15.06 17.63
CA ASP A 241 11.94 15.75 18.89
C ASP A 241 12.83 17.00 18.70
N GLY A 242 13.12 17.37 17.45
CA GLY A 242 13.99 18.47 17.07
C GLY A 242 15.48 18.17 17.23
N THR A 243 15.87 16.93 17.57
CA THR A 243 17.27 16.55 17.65
C THR A 243 17.87 16.40 16.26
N VAL A 244 19.07 16.94 16.07
CA VAL A 244 19.82 16.88 14.82
C VAL A 244 21.09 16.07 15.06
N GLY A 245 21.43 15.19 14.12
CA GLY A 245 22.61 14.34 14.27
C GLY A 245 23.07 13.66 12.98
N TRP A 246 24.30 13.18 13.04
CA TRP A 246 24.88 12.26 12.06
C TRP A 246 24.49 10.83 12.41
N TYR A 247 24.14 10.05 11.40
CA TYR A 247 23.76 8.65 11.47
C TYR A 247 24.71 7.82 10.62
N GLU A 248 25.36 6.81 11.21
CA GLU A 248 26.29 5.90 10.51
C GLU A 248 25.61 4.66 9.93
N ARG A 249 24.37 4.38 10.34
CA ARG A 249 23.49 3.37 9.75
C ARG A 249 22.08 3.60 10.28
N LEU A 250 21.12 3.77 9.39
CA LEU A 250 19.71 3.80 9.78
C LEU A 250 19.11 2.39 9.71
N PRO A 251 18.11 2.09 10.54
CA PRO A 251 17.31 0.90 10.33
C PRO A 251 16.71 0.93 8.93
N THR A 252 16.71 -0.22 8.26
CA THR A 252 16.14 -0.38 6.93
C THR A 252 14.69 0.07 6.93
N ILE A 253 14.34 0.99 6.03
CA ILE A 253 12.96 1.44 5.87
C ILE A 253 12.28 0.44 4.94
N ALA A 254 11.33 -0.32 5.47
CA ALA A 254 10.51 -1.24 4.71
C ALA A 254 9.20 -0.55 4.32
N LEU A 255 9.04 -0.28 3.03
CA LEU A 255 7.80 0.24 2.47
C LEU A 255 7.04 -0.93 1.82
N PRO A 256 5.89 -1.36 2.37
CA PRO A 256 5.05 -2.34 1.69
C PRO A 256 4.56 -1.70 0.39
N ILE A 257 4.81 -2.37 -0.73
CA ILE A 257 4.22 -1.97 -2.01
C ILE A 257 2.78 -2.46 -1.95
N PRO A 258 1.77 -1.57 -1.95
CA PRO A 258 0.39 -2.01 -1.86
C PRO A 258 0.05 -2.83 -3.09
N ASP A 259 -0.42 -4.06 -2.88
CA ASP A 259 -1.02 -4.85 -3.95
C ASP A 259 -2.48 -4.39 -4.08
N ALA A 260 -2.70 -3.40 -4.94
CA ALA A 260 -3.99 -2.72 -5.07
C ALA A 260 -5.13 -3.65 -5.56
N PHE A 261 -4.79 -4.85 -6.05
CA PHE A 261 -5.76 -5.80 -6.60
C PHE A 261 -5.94 -7.04 -5.72
N HIS A 262 -4.91 -7.55 -5.05
CA HIS A 262 -5.09 -8.66 -4.10
C HIS A 262 -5.73 -8.22 -2.77
N ASP A 263 -5.64 -6.95 -2.40
CA ASP A 263 -6.23 -6.41 -1.17
C ASP A 263 -7.70 -5.94 -1.33
N ASP A 264 -8.34 -6.23 -2.47
CA ASP A 264 -9.76 -5.98 -2.69
C ASP A 264 -10.50 -7.28 -3.04
N PRO A 265 -11.49 -7.71 -2.23
CA PRO A 265 -12.22 -8.95 -2.46
C PRO A 265 -12.93 -9.01 -3.82
N LYS A 266 -13.19 -7.89 -4.48
CA LYS A 266 -13.87 -7.88 -5.79
C LYS A 266 -13.02 -8.46 -6.93
N PHE A 267 -11.71 -8.58 -6.74
CA PHE A 267 -10.80 -9.11 -7.75
C PHE A 267 -10.41 -10.57 -7.51
N LEU A 268 -10.87 -11.14 -6.41
CA LEU A 268 -10.63 -12.55 -6.07
C LEU A 268 -11.58 -13.45 -6.86
N THR A 269 -11.04 -14.60 -7.28
CA THR A 269 -11.81 -15.71 -7.85
C THR A 269 -12.77 -16.30 -6.82
N TRP A 270 -13.74 -17.09 -7.27
CA TRP A 270 -14.66 -17.76 -6.36
C TRP A 270 -13.94 -18.71 -5.39
N GLY A 271 -12.89 -19.39 -5.85
CA GLY A 271 -12.04 -20.23 -5.02
C GLY A 271 -11.30 -19.44 -3.93
N GLU A 272 -10.69 -18.32 -4.30
CA GLU A 272 -9.97 -17.44 -3.36
C GLU A 272 -10.93 -16.78 -2.36
N LEU A 273 -12.12 -16.34 -2.79
CA LEU A 273 -13.16 -15.82 -1.89
C LEU A 273 -13.62 -16.86 -0.86
N ARG A 274 -13.71 -18.12 -1.28
CA ARG A 274 -14.10 -19.21 -0.37
C ARG A 274 -13.00 -19.51 0.64
N ASP A 275 -11.73 -19.43 0.25
CA ASP A 275 -10.59 -19.57 1.16
C ASP A 275 -10.49 -18.38 2.12
N LEU A 276 -10.73 -17.16 1.62
CA LEU A 276 -10.74 -15.92 2.41
C LEU A 276 -11.75 -15.99 3.56
N ARG A 277 -12.88 -16.69 3.38
CA ARG A 277 -13.84 -16.91 4.47
C ARG A 277 -13.23 -17.65 5.66
N ASN A 278 -12.28 -18.55 5.43
CA ASN A 278 -11.60 -19.30 6.50
C ASN A 278 -10.34 -18.58 7.01
N HIS A 279 -9.72 -17.77 6.16
CA HIS A 279 -8.48 -17.03 6.45
C HIS A 279 -8.65 -15.53 6.14
N PRO A 280 -9.49 -14.79 6.89
CA PRO A 280 -9.80 -13.39 6.60
C PRO A 280 -8.62 -12.44 6.82
N ASP A 281 -7.62 -12.87 7.59
CA ASP A 281 -6.35 -12.21 7.89
C ASP A 281 -5.41 -12.10 6.68
N ARG A 282 -5.71 -12.78 5.57
CA ARG A 282 -5.01 -12.57 4.30
C ARG A 282 -5.26 -11.20 3.67
N MET A 283 -6.37 -10.55 4.02
CA MET A 283 -6.64 -9.17 3.62
C MET A 283 -5.87 -8.21 4.53
N ASP A 284 -5.12 -7.28 3.94
CA ASP A 284 -4.22 -6.39 4.65
C ASP A 284 -4.98 -5.44 5.56
N PHE A 285 -6.16 -4.97 5.11
CA PHE A 285 -7.04 -4.15 5.94
C PHE A 285 -7.61 -4.89 7.17
N VAL A 286 -7.88 -6.20 7.05
CA VAL A 286 -8.35 -7.03 8.17
C VAL A 286 -7.19 -7.27 9.13
N HIS A 287 -6.04 -7.65 8.59
CA HIS A 287 -4.85 -7.89 9.38
C HIS A 287 -4.42 -6.66 10.16
N THR A 288 -4.31 -5.50 9.51
CA THR A 288 -3.93 -4.23 10.15
C THR A 288 -4.80 -3.95 11.37
N ARG A 289 -6.13 -4.11 11.23
CA ARG A 289 -7.07 -3.94 12.35
C ARG A 289 -6.94 -5.03 13.41
N SER A 290 -6.67 -6.28 13.01
CA SER A 290 -6.47 -7.39 13.95
C SER A 290 -5.20 -7.20 14.79
N THR A 291 -4.12 -6.72 14.17
CA THR A 291 -2.84 -6.43 14.82
C THR A 291 -2.97 -5.21 15.72
N GLU A 292 -3.70 -4.17 15.29
CA GLU A 292 -4.02 -3.01 16.12
C GLU A 292 -4.84 -3.43 17.35
N LEU A 293 -5.86 -4.27 17.16
CA LEU A 293 -6.65 -4.82 18.27
C LEU A 293 -5.79 -5.68 19.20
N ALA A 294 -4.95 -6.56 18.65
CA ALA A 294 -4.04 -7.39 19.43
C ALA A 294 -3.08 -6.53 20.26
N TYR A 295 -2.56 -5.43 19.69
CA TYR A 295 -1.73 -4.46 20.40
C TYR A 295 -2.50 -3.80 21.57
N TYR A 296 -3.74 -3.36 21.37
CA TYR A 296 -4.54 -2.78 22.45
C TYR A 296 -4.90 -3.79 23.54
N LEU A 297 -5.21 -5.04 23.16
CA LEU A 297 -5.46 -6.13 24.10
C LEU A 297 -4.21 -6.48 24.90
N ALA A 298 -3.06 -6.61 24.23
CA ALA A 298 -1.77 -6.85 24.87
C ALA A 298 -1.40 -5.71 25.81
N ARG A 299 -1.60 -4.46 25.39
CA ARG A 299 -1.39 -3.27 26.24
C ARG A 299 -2.25 -3.35 27.50
N ARG A 300 -3.54 -3.63 27.36
CA ARG A 300 -4.46 -3.75 28.49
C ARG A 300 -4.08 -4.89 29.43
N ALA A 301 -3.85 -6.09 28.89
CA ALA A 301 -3.45 -7.25 29.67
C ALA A 301 -2.13 -7.02 30.41
N THR A 302 -1.16 -6.37 29.76
CA THR A 302 0.13 -6.03 30.38
C THR A 302 -0.06 -5.02 31.51
N THR A 303 -0.85 -3.97 31.31
CA THR A 303 -1.16 -3.00 32.37
C THR A 303 -1.88 -3.65 33.55
N ASP A 304 -2.87 -4.50 33.29
CA ASP A 304 -3.61 -5.21 34.35
C ASP A 304 -2.68 -6.14 35.14
N ALA A 305 -1.77 -6.86 34.46
CA ALA A 305 -0.76 -7.70 35.09
C ALA A 305 0.22 -6.89 35.94
N MET A 306 0.77 -5.80 35.41
CA MET A 306 1.66 -4.91 36.17
C MET A 306 0.98 -4.33 37.41
N HIS A 307 -0.30 -3.94 37.30
CA HIS A 307 -1.06 -3.40 38.42
C HIS A 307 -1.28 -4.45 39.52
N ALA A 308 -1.57 -5.70 39.13
CA ALA A 308 -1.69 -6.82 40.07
C ALA A 308 -0.36 -7.13 40.76
N ASP A 309 0.74 -7.17 40.00
CA ASP A 309 2.11 -7.39 40.48
C ASP A 309 2.55 -6.35 41.51
N PHE A 310 2.29 -5.07 41.24
CA PHE A 310 2.58 -3.98 42.18
C PHE A 310 1.76 -4.10 43.47
N ARG A 311 0.48 -4.46 43.39
CA ARG A 311 -0.36 -4.66 44.59
C ARG A 311 0.05 -5.89 45.40
N ALA A 312 0.47 -6.96 44.75
CA ALA A 312 0.83 -8.21 45.44
C ALA A 312 2.23 -8.18 46.04
N SER A 313 3.20 -7.59 45.33
CA SER A 313 4.62 -7.73 45.66
C SER A 313 5.44 -6.44 45.61
N GLY A 314 4.84 -5.31 45.19
CA GLY A 314 5.54 -4.04 45.02
C GLY A 314 6.57 -4.04 43.88
N LYS A 315 6.56 -5.06 43.02
CA LYS A 315 7.47 -5.19 41.87
C LYS A 315 6.80 -5.90 40.71
N THR A 316 7.20 -5.58 39.48
CA THR A 316 6.84 -6.33 38.26
C THR A 316 8.10 -6.63 37.45
N THR A 317 8.11 -7.75 36.73
CA THR A 317 9.25 -8.18 35.90
C THR A 317 8.82 -8.24 34.44
N LEU A 318 9.45 -7.41 33.63
CA LEU A 318 9.29 -7.38 32.18
C LEU A 318 10.51 -8.05 31.52
N GLN A 319 10.41 -8.34 30.22
CA GLN A 319 11.53 -8.82 29.42
C GLN A 319 11.81 -7.82 28.29
N THR A 320 13.08 -7.59 28.00
CA THR A 320 13.51 -6.81 26.84
C THR A 320 13.37 -7.63 25.55
N GLN A 321 13.49 -6.99 24.38
CA GLN A 321 13.55 -7.70 23.09
C GLN A 321 14.73 -8.70 23.01
N SER A 322 15.80 -8.46 23.77
CA SER A 322 16.96 -9.36 23.90
C SER A 322 16.71 -10.52 24.88
N GLY A 323 15.53 -10.62 25.51
CA GLY A 323 15.19 -11.63 26.51
C GLY A 323 15.78 -11.38 27.90
N GLU A 324 16.37 -10.20 28.14
CA GLU A 324 16.93 -9.84 29.44
C GLU A 324 15.82 -9.38 30.39
N PRO A 325 15.86 -9.74 31.68
CA PRO A 325 14.87 -9.28 32.64
C PRO A 325 14.99 -7.77 32.87
N PHE A 326 13.85 -7.12 33.11
CA PHE A 326 13.71 -5.71 33.44
C PHE A 326 12.73 -5.59 34.60
N VAL A 327 13.24 -5.34 35.81
CA VAL A 327 12.43 -5.34 37.03
C VAL A 327 12.12 -3.90 37.42
N ILE A 328 10.84 -3.60 37.65
CA ILE A 328 10.39 -2.30 38.15
C ILE A 328 9.82 -2.51 39.55
N ARG A 329 10.23 -1.70 40.52
CA ARG A 329 9.65 -1.65 41.87
C ARG A 329 8.96 -0.31 42.07
N ALA A 330 7.68 -0.36 42.38
CA ALA A 330 6.79 0.79 42.44
C ALA A 330 5.62 0.53 43.39
N GLY A 331 4.96 1.59 43.85
CA GLY A 331 3.79 1.51 44.73
C GLY A 331 2.48 1.18 44.00
N GLY A 332 2.41 1.40 42.68
CA GLY A 332 1.21 1.14 41.90
C GLY A 332 1.23 1.75 40.50
N LEU A 333 0.10 1.64 39.81
CA LEU A 333 -0.18 2.27 38.52
C LEU A 333 -1.48 3.06 38.62
N ARG A 334 -1.47 4.30 38.11
CA ARG A 334 -2.64 5.18 38.05
C ARG A 334 -2.81 5.74 36.64
N TRP A 335 -4.03 5.71 36.13
CA TRP A 335 -4.37 6.41 34.88
C TRP A 335 -4.53 7.91 35.14
N ASP A 336 -3.76 8.73 34.44
CA ASP A 336 -3.94 10.18 34.42
C ASP A 336 -4.87 10.57 33.26
N ARG A 337 -6.10 10.97 33.59
CA ARG A 337 -7.12 11.36 32.59
C ARG A 337 -6.77 12.64 31.84
N ALA A 338 -5.97 13.55 32.42
CA ALA A 338 -5.67 14.83 31.80
C ALA A 338 -4.55 14.71 30.77
N ALA A 339 -3.60 13.80 31.00
CA ALA A 339 -2.45 13.55 30.13
C ALA A 339 -2.61 12.28 29.28
N GLU A 340 -3.70 11.52 29.46
CA GLU A 340 -3.98 10.24 28.79
C GLU A 340 -2.81 9.23 28.87
N VAL A 341 -2.14 9.17 30.03
CA VAL A 341 -1.00 8.29 30.26
C VAL A 341 -1.12 7.53 31.58
N TRP A 342 -0.53 6.33 31.62
CA TRP A 342 -0.33 5.59 32.85
C TRP A 342 0.87 6.16 33.61
N VAL A 343 0.66 6.52 34.87
CA VAL A 343 1.68 7.01 35.78
C VAL A 343 2.01 5.92 36.77
N VAL A 344 3.29 5.56 36.85
CA VAL A 344 3.82 4.64 37.87
C VAL A 344 3.95 5.41 39.17
N GLU A 345 3.32 4.92 40.22
CA GLU A 345 3.34 5.54 41.54
C GLU A 345 4.59 5.11 42.32
N PRO A 346 5.25 6.03 43.04
CA PRO A 346 6.43 5.69 43.80
C PRO A 346 6.11 4.77 44.99
N LEU A 347 7.14 4.08 45.49
CA LEU A 347 7.01 3.19 46.64
C LEU A 347 6.55 3.95 47.90
N PRO A 348 5.63 3.37 48.72
CA PRO A 348 5.18 4.00 49.96
C PRO A 348 6.35 4.23 50.92
N GLY A 349 6.52 5.47 51.37
CA GLY A 349 7.53 5.86 52.38
C GLY A 349 8.90 6.26 51.82
N THR A 350 9.29 5.84 50.61
CA THR A 350 10.57 6.25 49.99
C THR A 350 10.41 7.30 48.90
N ASN A 351 9.22 7.43 48.32
CA ASN A 351 8.94 8.34 47.20
C ASN A 351 9.89 8.11 45.98
N THR A 352 10.33 6.87 45.77
CA THR A 352 11.23 6.46 44.67
C THR A 352 10.61 5.37 43.81
N ILE A 353 11.08 5.27 42.56
CA ILE A 353 10.81 4.16 41.65
C ILE A 353 12.15 3.49 41.37
N ASP A 354 12.28 2.21 41.71
CA ASP A 354 13.53 1.48 41.44
C ASP A 354 13.39 0.66 40.16
N ILE A 355 14.36 0.79 39.27
CA ILE A 355 14.42 0.06 38.00
C ILE A 355 15.72 -0.74 38.00
N GLU A 356 15.62 -2.05 37.87
CA GLU A 356 16.76 -2.94 37.72
C GLU A 356 16.76 -3.51 36.30
N TRP A 357 17.81 -3.22 35.52
CA TRP A 357 18.02 -3.81 34.19
C TRP A 357 19.34 -4.57 34.13
N TRP A 358 19.40 -5.55 33.23
CA TRP A 358 20.60 -6.32 32.93
C TRP A 358 21.04 -5.99 31.50
N ARG A 359 22.34 -5.89 31.29
CA ARG A 359 22.93 -5.75 29.95
C ARG A 359 24.15 -6.67 29.91
N ALA A 360 24.22 -7.58 28.95
CA ALA A 360 25.43 -8.36 28.69
C ALA A 360 26.60 -7.43 28.30
N ASP A 361 27.77 -7.59 28.92
CA ASP A 361 29.01 -7.01 28.40
C ASP A 361 29.58 -7.88 27.25
N GLU A 362 30.52 -7.34 26.48
CA GLU A 362 31.20 -8.05 25.37
C GLU A 362 31.97 -9.32 25.81
N GLN A 363 31.98 -9.66 27.11
CA GLN A 363 32.66 -10.81 27.72
C GLN A 363 31.68 -11.77 28.43
N GLY A 364 30.36 -11.61 28.25
CA GLY A 364 29.35 -12.50 28.80
C GLY A 364 29.12 -12.39 30.32
N ARG A 365 29.56 -11.31 30.97
CA ARG A 365 29.30 -11.09 32.41
C ARG A 365 28.12 -10.14 32.64
N HIS A 366 27.04 -10.65 33.24
CA HIS A 366 25.90 -9.85 33.66
C HIS A 366 26.28 -8.90 34.81
N ARG A 367 26.26 -7.58 34.59
CA ARG A 367 26.44 -6.57 35.65
C ARG A 367 25.16 -5.77 35.90
N ARG A 368 24.72 -5.74 37.16
CA ARG A 368 23.63 -4.90 37.69
C ARG A 368 24.05 -3.42 37.61
N ARG A 369 23.26 -2.55 37.00
CA ARG A 369 23.56 -1.10 36.93
C ARG A 369 22.30 -0.24 37.08
N GLY A 370 22.27 0.59 38.12
CA GLY A 370 21.42 1.79 38.21
C GLY A 370 20.28 1.77 39.22
N HIS A 371 20.17 2.87 39.99
CA HIS A 371 19.08 3.28 40.89
C HIS A 371 18.72 4.71 40.45
N HIS A 372 17.45 5.05 40.23
CA HIS A 372 17.03 6.38 39.78
C HIS A 372 16.10 7.03 40.82
N PRO A 373 16.63 7.87 41.73
CA PRO A 373 15.84 8.52 42.76
C PRO A 373 15.30 9.85 42.22
N ASP A 374 14.26 9.86 41.39
CA ASP A 374 13.48 11.11 41.22
C ASP A 374 12.06 10.88 40.68
N ALA A 375 11.06 11.07 41.56
CA ALA A 375 9.64 10.81 41.31
C ALA A 375 8.90 11.95 40.57
N ARG A 376 9.55 12.71 39.68
CA ARG A 376 8.88 13.80 38.95
C ARG A 376 9.01 13.79 37.43
N ARG A 377 9.71 12.83 36.80
CA ARG A 377 9.92 12.82 35.34
C ARG A 377 10.05 11.42 34.73
N ALA A 378 9.11 10.51 34.98
CA ALA A 378 9.01 9.26 34.22
C ALA A 378 8.24 9.43 32.89
N GLY A 379 8.43 10.56 32.22
CA GLY A 379 7.71 10.94 31.00
C GLY A 379 8.40 12.09 30.26
N VAL A 380 9.71 11.98 30.00
CA VAL A 380 10.46 12.88 29.09
C VAL A 380 11.63 12.08 28.48
N PRO A 381 11.91 12.15 27.17
CA PRO A 381 13.02 11.43 26.53
C PRO A 381 14.40 11.94 27.00
N PRO A 382 15.49 11.16 26.81
CA PRO A 382 16.75 11.39 27.50
C PRO A 382 17.47 12.66 27.01
N ARG A 383 17.75 13.61 27.92
CA ARG A 383 18.67 14.73 27.70
C ARG A 383 20.12 14.27 27.82
N ARG A 384 20.93 14.50 26.79
CA ARG A 384 22.40 14.41 26.84
C ARG A 384 22.96 15.61 27.60
N ASP A 385 23.80 15.32 28.59
CA ASP A 385 24.58 16.28 29.35
C ASP A 385 25.54 17.07 28.46
N ARG A 386 25.49 18.40 28.57
CA ARG A 386 26.57 19.32 28.19
C ARG A 386 27.25 19.79 29.46
N ARG A 387 28.53 19.45 29.66
CA ARG A 387 29.54 20.36 30.24
C ARG A 387 30.93 20.00 29.73
N ALA A 388 31.48 20.89 28.91
CA ALA A 388 32.88 21.26 28.97
C ALA A 388 32.91 22.80 28.83
N GLU A 389 33.44 23.45 29.87
CA GLU A 389 33.70 24.88 29.94
C GLU A 389 34.71 25.32 28.89
N GLN A 390 34.48 26.50 28.30
CA GLN A 390 35.47 27.58 28.22
C GLN A 390 34.80 28.88 27.73
N ARG A 391 34.78 29.89 28.62
CA ARG A 391 34.71 31.33 28.30
C ARG A 391 36.16 31.85 28.32
N PRO A 392 36.54 32.96 27.65
CA PRO A 392 35.81 34.24 27.65
C PRO A 392 35.83 35.05 26.34
N GLY A 393 35.01 36.12 26.26
CA GLY A 393 35.10 37.10 25.18
C GLY A 393 33.86 38.00 25.04
N THR A 394 33.96 39.20 25.58
CA THR A 394 33.07 40.36 25.48
C THR A 394 32.84 40.87 24.04
N HIS A 395 31.59 41.19 23.67
CA HIS A 395 31.13 42.54 23.26
C HIS A 395 29.84 42.53 22.39
N HIS A 396 29.08 43.61 22.57
CA HIS A 396 28.11 44.24 21.68
C HIS A 396 26.65 43.75 21.58
N ARG A 397 25.79 44.53 22.26
CA ARG A 397 24.41 44.87 21.91
C ARG A 397 24.25 45.14 20.40
N ALA A 398 23.23 44.54 19.79
CA ALA A 398 22.58 45.06 18.59
C ALA A 398 21.07 44.76 18.61
N ARG A 399 20.30 45.79 18.22
CA ARG A 399 18.83 45.89 18.18
C ARG A 399 18.18 44.90 17.19
N PRO A 400 16.90 44.55 17.36
CA PRO A 400 16.15 43.78 16.36
C PRO A 400 15.78 44.67 15.14
N PRO A 401 15.84 44.15 13.90
CA PRO A 401 15.25 44.84 12.75
C PRO A 401 13.75 44.61 12.68
N GLN A 402 13.08 45.67 12.22
CA GLN A 402 11.65 45.87 12.10
C GLN A 402 11.03 44.96 11.01
N ARG A 403 9.79 44.51 11.27
CA ARG A 403 8.90 43.95 10.24
C ARG A 403 8.47 45.06 9.26
N PRO A 404 8.37 44.81 7.94
CA PRO A 404 7.55 45.62 7.06
C PRO A 404 6.13 45.03 6.92
N HIS A 405 5.17 45.95 6.86
CA HIS A 405 3.75 45.76 6.50
C HIS A 405 3.54 45.00 5.18
N PRO A 406 2.40 44.28 5.01
CA PRO A 406 1.96 43.84 3.69
C PRO A 406 1.23 44.97 2.96
N GLY A 407 1.72 45.33 1.77
CA GLY A 407 1.09 46.22 0.83
C GLY A 407 0.39 45.44 -0.30
N HIS A 408 -0.83 45.86 -0.60
CA HIS A 408 -1.76 45.48 -1.66
C HIS A 408 -1.24 45.08 -3.06
N ARG A 409 -2.16 44.38 -3.76
CA ARG A 409 -2.34 44.14 -5.22
C ARG A 409 -1.79 42.76 -5.65
N ARG A 410 -2.53 41.92 -6.38
CA ARG A 410 -3.66 42.13 -7.28
C ARG A 410 -4.44 40.83 -7.45
#